data_AF-A0AA38J6D8-F1
#
_entry.id   AF-A0AA38J6D8-F1
#
_cell.length_a   1.000
_cell.length_b   1.000
_cell.length_c   1.000
_cell.angle_alpha   90.00
_cell.angle_beta   90.00
_cell.angle_gamma   90.00
#
_symmetry.space_group_name_H-M   'P 1'
#
loop_
_entity.id
_entity.type
_entity.pdbx_description
1 polymer ?
#
loop_
_entity_poly.entity_id
_entity_poly.type
_entity_poly.pdbx_seq_one_letter_code
_entity_poly.pdbx_strand_id
1 'polypeptide(L)'
;IKYIEERYGIKGIQIAPYRSQANGKIERPHWDVRQALFKAANGVQSKWSYFVTEVMWADRVTVRKRLGCSPYFALTGAHPVLPFDIMQATWLMQIPGHILSTTELIGLRARALALH
;
A
#
# COMPACT_ATOMS: atom_id res chain seq x y z
N ILE A 1 26.01 2.58 -7.55
CA ILE A 1 25.85 1.18 -7.07
C ILE A 1 27.09 0.73 -6.31
N LYS A 2 28.30 0.78 -6.90
CA LYS A 2 29.56 0.40 -6.22
C LYS A 2 29.73 0.97 -4.81
N TYR A 3 29.53 2.28 -4.63
CA TYR A 3 29.58 2.92 -3.31
C TYR A 3 28.63 2.30 -2.26
N ILE A 4 27.41 1.94 -2.66
CA ILE A 4 26.41 1.38 -1.75
C ILE A 4 26.77 -0.07 -1.41
N GLU A 5 27.28 -0.81 -2.38
CA GLU A 5 27.75 -2.19 -2.18
C GLU A 5 28.98 -2.23 -1.27
N GLU A 6 29.95 -1.35 -1.48
CA GLU A 6 31.16 -1.26 -0.66
C GLU A 6 30.86 -0.80 0.77
N ARG A 7 29.95 0.17 0.95
CA ARG A 7 29.65 0.73 2.26
C ARG A 7 28.65 -0.10 3.07
N TYR A 8 27.68 -0.74 2.42
CA TYR A 8 26.56 -1.40 3.09
C TYR A 8 26.39 -2.88 2.71
N GLY A 9 27.23 -3.44 1.83
CA GLY A 9 27.11 -4.82 1.37
C GLY A 9 25.89 -5.08 0.47
N ILE A 10 25.19 -4.04 0.02
CA ILE A 10 23.97 -4.17 -0.76
C ILE A 10 24.35 -4.32 -2.25
N LYS A 11 24.25 -5.55 -2.74
CA LYS A 11 24.50 -5.87 -4.16
C LYS A 11 23.36 -5.34 -5.04
N GLY A 12 23.68 -4.45 -5.98
CA GLY A 12 22.72 -3.96 -6.95
C GLY A 12 22.47 -4.99 -8.06
N ILE A 13 21.25 -5.48 -8.19
CA ILE A 13 20.86 -6.37 -9.30
C ILE A 13 20.34 -5.51 -10.45
N GLN A 14 21.08 -5.48 -11.56
CA GLN A 14 20.64 -4.79 -12.77
C GLN A 14 19.90 -5.77 -13.69
N ILE A 15 18.64 -5.49 -13.96
CA ILE A 15 17.82 -6.27 -14.91
C ILE A 15 18.06 -5.71 -16.30
N ALA A 16 18.17 -6.60 -17.30
CA ALA A 16 18.34 -6.20 -18.69
C ALA A 16 17.17 -5.30 -19.16
N PRO A 17 17.43 -4.27 -20.00
CA PRO A 17 16.37 -3.48 -20.61
C PRO A 17 15.37 -4.37 -21.36
N TYR A 18 14.10 -3.95 -21.40
CA TYR A 18 13.01 -4.62 -22.14
C TYR A 18 12.61 -6.04 -21.68
N ARG A 19 13.01 -6.49 -20.48
CA ARG A 19 12.57 -7.77 -19.90
C ARG A 19 11.36 -7.61 -18.98
N SER A 20 10.23 -7.18 -19.55
CA SER A 20 8.98 -6.85 -18.82
C SER A 20 8.45 -7.97 -17.91
N GLN A 21 8.67 -9.25 -18.25
CA GLN A 21 8.24 -10.38 -17.41
C GLN A 21 8.96 -10.44 -16.05
N ALA A 22 10.24 -10.05 -16.00
CA ALA A 22 11.00 -10.01 -14.74
C ALA A 22 10.56 -8.82 -13.87
N ASN A 23 10.30 -7.67 -14.50
CA ASN A 23 9.86 -6.47 -13.82
C ASN A 23 8.38 -6.49 -13.41
N GLY A 24 7.53 -7.28 -14.10
CA GLY A 24 6.08 -7.29 -13.86
C GLY A 24 5.68 -7.63 -12.43
N LYS A 25 6.49 -8.43 -11.71
CA LYS A 25 6.29 -8.73 -10.28
C LYS A 25 6.46 -7.50 -9.39
N ILE A 26 7.29 -6.54 -9.79
CA ILE A 26 7.58 -5.29 -9.07
C ILE A 26 6.66 -4.17 -9.56
N GLU A 27 6.41 -4.11 -10.88
CA GLU A 27 5.57 -3.10 -11.50
C GLU A 27 4.11 -3.18 -11.04
N ARG A 28 3.57 -4.38 -10.85
CA ARG A 28 2.16 -4.56 -10.44
C ARG A 28 1.86 -3.97 -9.05
N PRO A 29 2.62 -4.28 -7.98
CA PRO A 29 2.44 -3.62 -6.69
C PRO A 29 2.60 -2.09 -6.76
N HIS A 30 3.55 -1.59 -7.55
CA HIS A 30 3.74 -0.13 -7.70
C HIS A 30 2.53 0.52 -8.38
N TRP A 31 1.93 -0.15 -9.37
CA TRP A 31 0.69 0.30 -9.99
C TRP A 31 -0.45 0.38 -8.97
N ASP A 32 -0.63 -0.67 -8.15
CA ASP A 32 -1.68 -0.72 -7.15
C ASP A 32 -1.52 0.39 -6.10
N VAL A 33 -0.29 0.65 -5.64
CA VAL A 33 0.03 1.77 -4.74
C VAL A 33 -0.30 3.12 -5.39
N ARG A 34 0.07 3.32 -6.66
CA ARG A 34 -0.27 4.54 -7.40
C ARG A 34 -1.78 4.75 -7.50
N GLN A 35 -2.53 3.69 -7.79
CA GLN A 35 -3.99 3.75 -7.86
C GLN A 35 -4.61 4.06 -6.50
N ALA A 36 -4.09 3.45 -5.43
CA ALA A 36 -4.54 3.73 -4.07
C ALA A 36 -4.26 5.18 -3.65
N LEU A 37 -3.10 5.75 -3.99
CA LEU A 37 -2.77 7.16 -3.76
C LEU A 37 -3.74 8.10 -4.46
N PHE A 38 -4.02 7.83 -5.74
CA PHE A 38 -4.95 8.64 -6.52
C PHE A 38 -6.38 8.58 -5.94
N LYS A 39 -6.82 7.39 -5.50
CA LYS A 39 -8.12 7.17 -4.88
C LYS A 39 -8.21 7.81 -3.47
N ALA A 40 -7.16 7.73 -2.68
CA ALA A 40 -7.07 8.39 -1.37
C ALA A 40 -7.18 9.93 -1.51
N ALA A 41 -6.61 10.48 -2.58
CA ALA A 41 -6.70 11.90 -2.91
C ALA A 41 -8.03 12.32 -3.59
N ASN A 42 -9.06 11.46 -3.62
CA ASN A 42 -10.33 11.69 -4.32
C ASN A 42 -10.14 12.09 -5.81
N GLY A 43 -9.13 11.54 -6.46
CA GLY A 43 -8.79 11.84 -7.85
C GLY A 43 -8.05 13.16 -8.07
N VAL A 44 -7.74 13.91 -7.00
CA VAL A 44 -6.96 15.15 -7.10
C VAL A 44 -5.48 14.81 -7.10
N GLN A 45 -4.87 14.78 -8.29
CA GLN A 45 -3.48 14.39 -8.44
C GLN A 45 -2.54 15.22 -7.55
N SER A 46 -2.71 16.53 -7.44
CA SER A 46 -1.81 17.39 -6.64
C SER A 46 -1.75 17.05 -5.14
N LYS A 47 -2.71 16.29 -4.62
CA LYS A 47 -2.79 15.93 -3.19
C LYS A 47 -2.22 14.55 -2.87
N TRP A 48 -1.70 13.82 -3.85
CA TRP A 48 -1.24 12.44 -3.66
C TRP A 48 -0.19 12.30 -2.55
N SER A 49 0.70 13.30 -2.42
CA SER A 49 1.82 13.29 -1.47
C SER A 49 1.37 13.31 -0.01
N TYR A 50 0.21 13.90 0.28
CA TYR A 50 -0.33 13.98 1.64
C TYR A 50 -0.80 12.63 2.20
N PHE A 51 -1.08 11.66 1.33
CA PHE A 51 -1.62 10.36 1.71
C PHE A 51 -0.59 9.22 1.61
N VAL A 52 0.69 9.55 1.38
CA VAL A 52 1.71 8.52 1.12
C VAL A 52 1.89 7.61 2.32
N THR A 53 2.02 8.18 3.51
CA THR A 53 2.23 7.43 4.75
C THR A 53 1.04 6.52 5.05
N GLU A 54 -0.16 7.07 4.89
CA GLU A 54 -1.44 6.43 5.19
C GLU A 54 -1.75 5.31 4.20
N VAL A 55 -1.46 5.52 2.90
CA VAL A 55 -1.60 4.48 1.88
C VAL A 55 -0.58 3.36 2.09
N MET A 56 0.66 3.69 2.41
CA MET A 56 1.68 2.66 2.69
C MET A 56 1.33 1.85 3.93
N TRP A 57 0.78 2.50 4.97
CA TRP A 57 0.29 1.81 6.15
C TRP A 57 -0.93 0.93 5.81
N ALA A 58 -1.92 1.48 5.12
CA ALA A 58 -3.12 0.77 4.69
C ALA A 58 -2.81 -0.46 3.83
N ASP A 59 -1.84 -0.36 2.89
CA ASP A 59 -1.41 -1.50 2.07
C ASP A 59 -0.74 -2.61 2.92
N ARG A 60 0.08 -2.24 3.91
CA ARG A 60 0.75 -3.21 4.79
C ARG A 60 -0.21 -3.95 5.70
N VAL A 61 -1.29 -3.30 6.14
CA VAL A 61 -2.26 -3.90 7.07
C VAL A 61 -3.45 -4.56 6.34
N THR A 62 -3.60 -4.32 5.04
CA THR A 62 -4.64 -4.95 4.22
C THR A 62 -4.23 -6.36 3.77
N VAL A 63 -5.14 -7.32 3.92
CA VAL A 63 -4.94 -8.69 3.47
C VAL A 63 -4.78 -8.73 1.95
N ARG A 64 -3.71 -9.37 1.48
CA ARG A 64 -3.47 -9.58 0.05
C ARG A 64 -4.03 -10.94 -0.36
N LYS A 65 -4.92 -10.97 -1.36
CA LYS A 65 -5.55 -12.22 -1.85
C LYS A 65 -4.55 -13.33 -2.19
N ARG A 66 -3.39 -12.97 -2.77
CA ARG A 66 -2.33 -13.94 -3.11
C ARG A 66 -1.62 -14.52 -1.88
N LEU A 67 -1.53 -13.76 -0.80
CA LEU A 67 -0.80 -14.16 0.42
C LEU A 67 -1.73 -14.82 1.45
N GLY A 68 -3.04 -14.51 1.41
CA GLY A 68 -4.00 -14.96 2.40
C GLY A 68 -3.97 -14.17 3.72
N CYS A 69 -2.91 -13.39 3.95
CA CYS A 69 -2.75 -12.49 5.11
C CYS A 69 -2.25 -11.10 4.68
N SER A 70 -2.12 -10.19 5.65
CA SER A 70 -1.53 -8.86 5.41
C SER A 70 0.01 -8.94 5.41
N PRO A 71 0.70 -8.09 4.63
CA PRO A 71 2.17 -8.01 4.68
C PRO A 71 2.71 -7.78 6.10
N TYR A 72 2.01 -7.00 6.92
CA TYR A 72 2.36 -6.80 8.32
C TYR A 72 2.35 -8.13 9.09
N PHE A 73 1.26 -8.89 8.99
CA PHE A 73 1.15 -10.18 9.66
C PHE A 73 2.22 -11.18 9.17
N ALA A 74 2.49 -11.21 7.87
CA ALA A 74 3.53 -12.09 7.32
C ALA A 74 4.94 -11.78 7.85
N LEU A 75 5.20 -10.51 8.20
CA LEU A 75 6.49 -10.08 8.75
C LEU A 75 6.57 -10.25 10.27
N THR A 76 5.50 -9.94 11.00
CA THR A 76 5.52 -9.86 12.47
C THR A 76 4.89 -11.06 13.17
N GLY A 77 4.10 -11.87 12.47
CA GLY A 77 3.27 -12.92 13.05
C GLY A 77 2.07 -12.41 13.87
N ALA A 78 1.83 -11.09 13.89
CA ALA A 78 0.78 -10.46 14.69
C ALA A 78 -0.12 -9.55 13.84
N HIS A 79 -1.39 -9.44 14.22
CA HIS A 79 -2.29 -8.47 13.60
C HIS A 79 -2.02 -7.06 14.16
N PRO A 80 -1.97 -6.03 13.30
CA PRO A 80 -1.83 -4.66 13.76
C PRO A 80 -3.12 -4.23 14.45
N VAL A 81 -3.01 -3.43 15.51
CA VAL A 81 -4.16 -2.76 16.13
C VAL A 81 -4.36 -1.43 15.41
N LEU A 82 -5.52 -1.25 14.78
CA LEU A 82 -5.84 -0.07 13.99
C LEU A 82 -6.74 0.89 14.79
N PRO A 83 -6.69 2.20 14.54
CA PRO A 83 -7.58 3.16 15.21
C PRO A 83 -9.07 2.79 15.08
N PHE A 84 -9.46 2.18 13.96
CA PHE A 84 -10.80 1.68 13.69
C PHE A 84 -11.11 0.28 14.28
N ASP A 85 -10.15 -0.38 14.91
CA ASP A 85 -10.39 -1.60 15.72
C ASP A 85 -10.76 -1.23 17.17
N ILE A 86 -10.35 -0.05 17.64
CA ILE A 86 -10.56 0.42 19.03
C ILE A 86 -11.78 1.35 19.12
N MET A 87 -12.00 2.18 18.10
CA MET A 87 -13.18 3.06 18.02
C MET A 87 -14.10 2.60 16.89
N GLN A 88 -15.39 2.92 17.04
CA GLN A 88 -16.45 2.87 16.03
C GLN A 88 -16.16 3.75 14.77
N ALA A 89 -14.90 3.97 14.40
CA ALA A 89 -14.48 4.74 13.22
C ALA A 89 -14.84 4.05 11.89
N THR A 90 -15.30 2.79 11.93
CA THR A 90 -15.95 2.15 10.76
C THR A 90 -17.20 2.94 10.32
N TRP A 91 -17.89 3.64 11.22
CA TRP A 91 -19.09 4.44 10.91
C TRP A 91 -18.78 5.80 10.26
N LEU A 92 -17.53 6.27 10.32
CA LEU A 92 -17.10 7.50 9.64
C LEU A 92 -16.75 7.28 8.16
N MET A 93 -16.60 6.01 7.75
CA MET A 93 -16.49 5.66 6.34
C MET A 93 -17.87 5.54 5.70
N GLN A 94 -18.02 6.12 4.51
CA GLN A 94 -19.19 5.84 3.67
C GLN A 94 -19.23 4.35 3.34
N ILE A 95 -20.36 3.70 3.63
CA ILE A 95 -20.59 2.30 3.28
C ILE A 95 -20.55 2.19 1.75
N PRO A 96 -19.67 1.34 1.18
CA PRO A 96 -19.60 1.16 -0.25
C PRO A 96 -20.92 0.64 -0.81
N GLY A 97 -21.49 1.32 -1.80
CA GLY A 97 -22.66 0.83 -2.55
C GLY A 97 -22.35 -0.28 -3.57
N HIS A 98 -21.09 -0.74 -3.63
CA HIS A 98 -20.61 -1.75 -4.57
C HIS A 98 -19.41 -2.52 -4.01
N ILE A 99 -19.04 -3.62 -4.68
CA ILE A 99 -17.85 -4.40 -4.33
C ILE A 99 -16.60 -3.58 -4.64
N LEU A 100 -15.80 -3.30 -3.60
CA LEU A 100 -14.57 -2.54 -3.73
C LEU A 100 -13.45 -3.33 -4.40
N SER A 101 -12.70 -2.67 -5.29
CA SER A 101 -11.37 -3.11 -5.66
C SER A 101 -10.39 -2.97 -4.50
N THR A 102 -9.30 -3.73 -4.52
CA THR A 102 -8.24 -3.65 -3.50
C THR A 102 -7.71 -2.21 -3.34
N THR A 103 -7.56 -1.48 -4.44
CA THR A 103 -7.02 -0.11 -4.41
C THR A 103 -8.02 0.91 -3.90
N GLU A 104 -9.34 0.70 -4.10
CA GLU A 104 -10.37 1.48 -3.40
C GLU A 104 -10.33 1.22 -1.90
N LEU A 105 -10.27 -0.05 -1.49
CA LEU A 105 -10.23 -0.40 -0.08
C LEU A 105 -9.02 0.23 0.63
N ILE A 106 -7.84 0.16 0.01
CA ILE A 106 -6.63 0.80 0.54
C ILE A 106 -6.81 2.32 0.59
N GLY A 107 -7.34 2.94 -0.46
CA GLY A 107 -7.56 4.39 -0.51
C GLY A 107 -8.55 4.88 0.56
N LEU A 108 -9.65 4.15 0.78
CA LEU A 108 -10.60 4.44 1.85
C LEU A 108 -9.95 4.31 3.23
N ARG A 109 -9.22 3.20 3.47
CA ARG A 109 -8.46 2.99 4.72
C ARG A 109 -7.47 4.11 4.98
N ALA A 110 -6.72 4.53 3.97
CA ALA A 110 -5.80 5.65 4.08
C ALA A 110 -6.51 6.95 4.50
N ARG A 111 -7.70 7.22 3.94
CA ARG A 111 -8.50 8.38 4.33
C ARG A 111 -8.99 8.30 5.78
N ALA A 112 -9.44 7.14 6.26
CA ALA A 112 -9.82 7.01 7.66
C ALA A 112 -8.63 7.14 8.61
N LEU A 113 -7.45 6.63 8.20
CA LEU A 113 -6.22 6.82 8.96
C LEU A 113 -5.83 8.30 9.03
N ALA A 114 -6.04 9.08 7.95
CA ALA A 114 -5.76 10.51 7.93
C ALA A 114 -6.72 11.37 8.79
N LEU A 115 -7.83 10.81 9.27
CA LEU A 115 -8.78 11.50 10.15
C LEU A 115 -8.43 11.37 11.64
N HIS A 116 -7.42 10.58 11.98
CA HIS A 116 -6.93 10.33 13.33
C HIS A 116 -5.48 10.80 13.48
#